data_AF-A0A0H4BVX4-F1
#
_entry.id   AF-A0A0H4BVX4-F1
#
_cell.length_a   1.000
_cell.length_b   1.000
_cell.length_c   1.000
_cell.angle_alpha   90.00
_cell.angle_beta   90.00
_cell.angle_gamma   90.00
#
_symmetry.space_group_name_H-M   'P 1'
#
loop_
_entity.id
_entity.type
_entity.pdbx_description
1 polymer ?
#
loop_
_entity_poly.entity_id
_entity_poly.type
_entity_poly.pdbx_seq_one_letter_code
_entity_poly.pdbx_strand_id
1 'polypeptide(L)'
;MKTSHAALILAAVGAAHLVQKHLHQRQQNEVAVARIQNDWLTHLTTHPDFAQLWAPKDMDVKEYVQLLHANQQICALSLRHQLGLIRGSRLRFIAKAVMEKEIGRRYWAKFGSFREEEAAGDKLAERFTAALHDAYVAHPDTQPVGV
;
A
#
# COMPACT_ATOMS: atom_id res chain seq x y z
N MET A 1 27.88 34.66 26.40
CA MET A 1 26.64 34.71 25.57
C MET A 1 26.85 34.30 24.12
N LYS A 2 27.84 34.83 23.38
CA LYS A 2 28.04 34.51 21.94
C LYS A 2 28.37 33.03 21.66
N THR A 3 29.18 32.39 22.51
CA THR A 3 29.56 30.97 22.39
C THR A 3 28.41 30.01 22.66
N SER A 4 27.52 30.34 23.60
CA SER A 4 26.34 29.55 23.94
C SER A 4 25.34 29.50 22.79
N HIS A 5 25.14 30.60 22.07
CA HIS A 5 24.27 30.62 20.88
C HIS A 5 24.85 29.81 19.72
N ALA A 6 26.16 29.88 19.47
CA ALA A 6 26.81 29.06 18.45
C ALA A 6 26.70 27.56 18.75
N ALA A 7 26.89 27.16 20.01
CA ALA A 7 26.74 25.76 20.43
C ALA A 7 25.29 25.27 20.26
N LEU A 8 24.29 26.09 20.60
CA LEU A 8 22.87 25.75 20.42
C LEU A 8 22.50 25.60 18.94
N ILE A 9 23.01 26.48 18.07
CA ILE A 9 22.78 26.39 16.61
C ILE A 9 23.38 25.09 16.06
N LEU A 10 24.62 24.77 16.43
CA LEU A 10 25.27 23.52 15.99
C LEU A 10 24.51 22.28 16.48
N ALA A 11 24.05 22.28 17.73
CA ALA A 11 23.24 21.18 18.27
C ALA A 11 21.91 21.04 17.50
N ALA A 12 21.23 22.15 17.20
CA ALA A 12 19.98 22.15 16.44
C ALA A 12 20.18 21.62 15.00
N VAL A 13 21.24 22.05 14.31
CA VAL A 13 21.58 21.56 12.97
C VAL A 13 21.94 20.07 13.01
N GLY A 14 22.73 19.64 13.99
CA GLY A 14 23.06 18.23 14.18
C GLY A 14 21.82 17.36 14.41
N ALA A 15 20.91 17.80 15.27
CA ALA A 15 19.65 17.11 15.52
C ALA A 15 18.78 17.04 14.25
N ALA A 16 18.64 18.16 13.52
CA ALA A 16 17.88 18.20 12.27
C ALA A 16 18.47 17.24 11.22
N HIS A 17 19.81 17.19 11.10
CA HIS A 17 20.48 16.29 10.18
C HIS A 17 20.26 14.82 10.52
N LEU A 18 20.33 14.44 11.81
CA LEU A 18 20.05 13.08 12.26
C LEU A 18 18.61 12.66 11.97
N VAL A 19 17.65 13.54 12.24
CA VAL A 19 16.23 13.30 11.92
C VAL A 19 16.04 13.11 10.42
N GLN A 20 16.62 14.00 9.60
CA GLN A 20 16.54 13.89 8.14
C GLN A 20 17.15 12.58 7.62
N LYS A 21 18.32 12.18 8.12
CA LYS A 21 18.98 10.93 7.75
C LYS A 21 18.14 9.72 8.14
N HIS A 22 17.55 9.71 9.33
CA HIS A 22 16.68 8.64 9.78
C HIS A 22 15.43 8.52 8.89
N LEU A 23 14.77 9.64 8.58
CA LEU A 23 13.62 9.66 7.68
C LEU A 23 13.98 9.17 6.27
N HIS A 24 15.13 9.58 5.75
CA HIS A 24 15.62 9.13 4.45
C HIS A 24 15.89 7.62 4.43
N GLN A 25 16.57 7.09 5.45
CA GLN A 25 16.82 5.65 5.57
C GLN A 25 15.52 4.86 5.64
N ARG A 26 14.53 5.34 6.42
CA ARG A 26 13.22 4.71 6.48
C ARG A 26 12.56 4.66 5.10
N GLN A 27 12.53 5.77 4.37
CA GLN A 27 11.97 5.81 3.01
C GLN A 27 12.69 4.85 2.05
N GLN A 28 14.02 4.75 2.14
CA GLN A 28 14.78 3.79 1.34
C GLN A 28 14.41 2.35 1.67
N ASN A 29 14.20 2.02 2.95
CA ASN A 29 13.76 0.70 3.38
C ASN A 29 12.37 0.37 2.82
N GLU A 30 11.41 1.31 2.89
CA GLU A 30 10.07 1.12 2.31
C GLU A 30 10.15 0.83 0.80
N VAL A 31 10.96 1.60 0.07
CA VAL A 31 11.17 1.38 -1.37
C VAL A 31 11.83 0.03 -1.66
N ALA A 32 12.80 -0.37 -0.85
CA ALA A 32 13.49 -1.65 -1.02
C ALA A 32 12.54 -2.84 -0.78
N VAL A 33 11.73 -2.81 0.28
CA VAL A 33 10.75 -3.86 0.58
C VAL A 33 9.67 -3.90 -0.50
N ALA A 34 9.14 -2.74 -0.92
CA ALA A 34 8.15 -2.68 -1.99
C ALA A 34 8.68 -3.22 -3.32
N ARG A 35 9.97 -3.03 -3.62
CA ARG A 35 10.60 -3.63 -4.80
C ARG A 35 10.63 -5.15 -4.71
N ILE A 36 11.04 -5.72 -3.57
CA ILE A 36 11.04 -7.17 -3.35
C ILE A 36 9.63 -7.73 -3.54
N GLN A 37 8.62 -7.09 -2.96
CA GLN A 37 7.22 -7.50 -3.12
C GLN A 37 6.78 -7.43 -4.58
N ASN A 38 7.12 -6.37 -5.30
CA ASN A 38 6.78 -6.22 -6.71
C ASN A 38 7.47 -7.26 -7.60
N ASP A 39 8.74 -7.57 -7.32
CA ASP A 39 9.50 -8.61 -8.04
C ASP A 39 8.87 -9.99 -7.80
N TRP A 40 8.45 -10.28 -6.58
CA TRP A 40 7.72 -11.51 -6.24
C TRP A 40 6.37 -11.61 -6.98
N LEU A 41 5.56 -10.54 -6.97
CA LEU A 41 4.28 -10.51 -7.68
C LEU A 41 4.47 -10.63 -9.20
N THR A 42 5.52 -10.02 -9.75
CA THR A 42 5.90 -10.17 -11.16
C THR A 42 6.28 -11.61 -11.46
N HIS A 43 7.01 -12.27 -10.56
CA HIS A 43 7.39 -13.67 -10.74
C HIS A 43 6.15 -14.59 -10.78
N LEU A 44 5.24 -14.46 -9.81
CA LEU A 44 4.00 -15.25 -9.78
C LEU A 44 3.10 -15.00 -11.00
N THR A 45 2.99 -13.75 -11.46
CA THR A 45 2.12 -13.42 -12.61
C THR A 45 2.70 -13.85 -13.95
N THR A 46 4.02 -14.07 -14.04
CA THR A 46 4.70 -14.52 -15.26
C THR A 46 4.99 -16.02 -15.30
N HIS A 47 4.81 -16.74 -14.18
CA HIS A 47 5.05 -18.18 -14.05
C HIS A 47 3.82 -18.86 -13.41
N PRO A 48 2.81 -19.24 -14.21
CA PRO A 48 1.54 -19.80 -13.70
C PRO A 48 1.70 -21.04 -12.83
N ASP A 49 2.70 -21.89 -13.09
CA ASP A 49 2.98 -23.08 -12.28
C ASP A 49 3.34 -22.70 -10.83
N PHE A 50 4.00 -21.56 -10.63
CA PHE A 50 4.27 -21.05 -9.29
C PHE A 50 3.04 -20.37 -8.70
N ALA A 51 2.26 -19.63 -9.49
CA ALA A 51 0.99 -19.08 -9.02
C ALA A 51 0.05 -20.19 -8.51
N GLN A 52 0.05 -21.37 -9.15
CA GLN A 52 -0.75 -22.52 -8.73
C GLN A 52 -0.43 -23.00 -7.32
N LEU A 53 0.83 -22.94 -6.90
CA LEU A 53 1.24 -23.33 -5.54
C LEU A 53 0.70 -22.40 -4.46
N TRP A 54 0.40 -21.15 -4.82
CA TRP A 54 -0.06 -20.09 -3.90
C TRP A 54 -1.55 -19.76 -4.05
N ALA A 55 -2.20 -20.26 -5.09
CA ALA A 55 -3.62 -20.02 -5.31
C ALA A 55 -4.46 -20.62 -4.16
N PRO A 56 -5.49 -19.90 -3.69
CA PRO A 56 -6.48 -20.49 -2.81
C PRO A 56 -7.05 -21.78 -3.41
N LYS A 57 -7.32 -22.80 -2.59
CA LYS A 57 -7.74 -24.15 -3.04
C LYS A 57 -9.00 -24.12 -3.92
N ASP A 58 -9.85 -23.12 -3.73
CA ASP A 58 -11.13 -22.90 -4.39
C ASP A 58 -11.05 -21.92 -5.58
N MET A 59 -9.84 -21.53 -6.01
CA MET A 59 -9.63 -20.50 -7.02
C MET A 59 -8.89 -21.03 -8.24
N ASP A 60 -9.42 -20.70 -9.43
CA ASP A 60 -8.72 -20.94 -10.67
C ASP A 60 -7.43 -20.11 -10.75
N VAL A 61 -6.36 -20.70 -11.25
CA VAL A 61 -5.03 -20.05 -11.30
C VAL A 61 -5.04 -18.80 -12.18
N LYS A 62 -5.79 -18.81 -13.28
CA LYS A 62 -5.88 -17.63 -14.16
C LYS A 62 -6.63 -16.50 -13.48
N GLU A 63 -7.70 -16.80 -12.75
CA GLU A 63 -8.36 -15.82 -11.88
C GLU A 63 -7.38 -15.29 -10.81
N TYR A 64 -6.63 -16.16 -10.15
CA TYR A 64 -5.66 -15.77 -9.14
C TYR A 64 -4.60 -14.80 -9.70
N VAL A 65 -4.02 -15.11 -10.87
CA VAL A 65 -3.06 -14.24 -11.56
C VAL A 65 -3.65 -12.88 -11.90
N GLN A 66 -4.91 -12.81 -12.35
CA GLN A 66 -5.60 -11.54 -12.59
C GLN A 66 -5.74 -10.71 -11.32
N LEU A 67 -6.09 -11.35 -10.19
CA LEU A 67 -6.19 -10.69 -8.89
C LEU A 67 -4.82 -10.22 -8.38
N LEU A 68 -3.74 -10.97 -8.66
CA LEU A 68 -2.37 -10.54 -8.33
C LEU A 68 -1.94 -9.30 -9.09
N HIS A 69 -2.40 -9.09 -10.33
CA HIS A 69 -2.14 -7.83 -11.04
C HIS A 69 -2.83 -6.63 -10.36
N ALA A 70 -4.07 -6.79 -9.90
CA ALA A 70 -4.73 -5.75 -9.11
C ALA A 70 -3.99 -5.51 -7.78
N ASN A 71 -3.55 -6.59 -7.11
CA ASN A 71 -2.73 -6.50 -5.91
C ASN A 71 -1.46 -5.67 -6.13
N GLN A 72 -0.75 -5.94 -7.22
CA GLN A 72 0.49 -5.24 -7.58
C GLN A 72 0.26 -3.74 -7.75
N GLN A 73 -0.80 -3.35 -8.47
CA GLN A 73 -1.18 -1.95 -8.62
C GLN A 73 -1.50 -1.29 -7.27
N ILE A 74 -2.27 -1.98 -6.42
CA ILE A 74 -2.63 -1.48 -5.09
C ILE A 74 -1.40 -1.33 -4.18
N CYS A 75 -0.45 -2.28 -4.22
CA CYS A 75 0.81 -2.17 -3.47
C CYS A 75 1.62 -0.94 -3.90
N ALA A 76 1.72 -0.69 -5.21
CA ALA A 76 2.40 0.50 -5.71
C ALA A 76 1.71 1.81 -5.25
N LEU A 77 0.37 1.81 -5.17
CA LEU A 77 -0.38 2.95 -4.63
C LEU A 77 -0.19 3.12 -3.12
N SER A 78 -0.12 2.02 -2.36
CA SER A 78 0.18 2.05 -0.92
C SER A 78 1.54 2.67 -0.64
N LEU A 79 2.59 2.27 -1.38
CA LEU A 79 3.91 2.88 -1.28
C LEU A 79 3.87 4.39 -1.55
N ARG A 80 3.16 4.82 -2.60
CA ARG A 80 2.98 6.25 -2.89
C ARG A 80 2.28 6.99 -1.74
N HIS A 81 1.38 6.34 -1.01
CA HIS A 81 0.74 6.93 0.16
C HIS A 81 1.72 7.04 1.33
N GLN A 82 2.46 5.97 1.64
CA GLN A 82 3.48 5.91 2.69
C GLN A 82 4.58 6.96 2.48
N LEU A 83 5.04 7.14 1.24
CA LEU A 83 5.99 8.19 0.85
C LEU A 83 5.39 9.60 0.81
N GLY A 84 4.08 9.72 1.03
CA GLY A 84 3.37 11.00 1.12
C GLY A 84 3.01 11.66 -0.22
N LEU A 85 3.15 10.94 -1.34
CA LEU A 85 2.87 11.43 -2.69
C LEU A 85 1.37 11.49 -3.00
N ILE A 86 0.56 10.68 -2.30
CA ILE A 86 -0.91 10.68 -2.40
C ILE A 86 -1.51 10.79 -1.00
N ARG A 87 -2.34 11.82 -0.76
CA ARG A 87 -2.99 12.10 0.54
C ARG A 87 -4.33 12.80 0.32
N GLY A 88 -5.18 12.81 1.34
CA GLY A 88 -6.43 13.58 1.35
C GLY A 88 -7.34 13.27 0.15
N SER A 89 -7.79 14.31 -0.55
CA SER A 89 -8.66 14.17 -1.73
C SER A 89 -8.05 13.34 -2.85
N ARG A 90 -6.72 13.44 -3.06
CA ARG A 90 -6.03 12.64 -4.09
C ARG A 90 -6.06 11.15 -3.78
N LEU A 91 -5.93 10.77 -2.51
CA LEU A 91 -6.05 9.38 -2.09
C LEU A 91 -7.46 8.85 -2.36
N ARG A 92 -8.51 9.59 -1.97
CA ARG A 92 -9.90 9.22 -2.24
C ARG A 92 -10.21 9.08 -3.73
N PHE A 93 -9.72 10.02 -4.54
CA PHE A 93 -9.86 9.96 -5.99
C PHE A 93 -9.23 8.68 -6.57
N ILE A 94 -8.01 8.35 -6.15
CA ILE A 94 -7.31 7.14 -6.60
C ILE A 94 -8.05 5.88 -6.15
N ALA A 95 -8.50 5.83 -4.90
CA ALA A 95 -9.26 4.70 -4.39
C ALA A 95 -10.55 4.47 -5.20
N LYS A 96 -11.30 5.53 -5.50
CA LYS A 96 -12.46 5.48 -6.39
C LYS A 96 -12.08 4.95 -7.77
N ALA A 97 -11.01 5.47 -8.37
CA ALA A 97 -10.56 5.04 -9.71
C ALA A 97 -10.15 3.55 -9.75
N VAL A 98 -9.61 3.00 -8.65
CA VAL A 98 -9.36 1.56 -8.52
C VAL A 98 -10.69 0.78 -8.49
N MET A 99 -11.66 1.24 -7.69
CA MET A 99 -12.96 0.57 -7.52
C MET A 99 -13.92 0.77 -8.70
N GLU A 100 -13.68 1.72 -9.59
CA GLU A 100 -14.37 1.82 -10.89
C GLU A 100 -14.04 0.63 -11.80
N LYS A 101 -12.88 -0.02 -11.62
CA LYS A 101 -12.50 -1.21 -12.39
C LYS A 101 -13.04 -2.48 -11.74
N GLU A 102 -13.70 -3.33 -12.51
CA GLU A 102 -14.24 -4.61 -12.04
C GLU A 102 -13.17 -5.45 -11.34
N ILE A 103 -11.97 -5.53 -11.91
CA ILE A 103 -10.86 -6.30 -11.33
C ILE A 103 -10.44 -5.78 -9.95
N GLY A 104 -10.52 -4.46 -9.72
CA GLY A 104 -10.25 -3.85 -8.42
C GLY A 104 -11.29 -4.24 -7.38
N ARG A 105 -12.57 -4.24 -7.76
CA ARG A 105 -13.67 -4.68 -6.88
C ARG A 105 -13.61 -6.18 -6.58
N ARG A 106 -13.34 -7.02 -7.59
CA ARG A 106 -13.17 -8.47 -7.38
C ARG A 106 -12.01 -8.77 -6.46
N TYR A 107 -10.88 -8.08 -6.64
CA TYR A 107 -9.75 -8.18 -5.73
C TYR A 107 -10.15 -7.80 -4.31
N TRP A 108 -10.81 -6.66 -4.12
CA TRP A 108 -11.21 -6.19 -2.80
C TRP A 108 -12.22 -7.14 -2.14
N ALA A 109 -13.19 -7.66 -2.89
CA ALA A 109 -14.16 -8.63 -2.39
C ALA A 109 -13.48 -9.91 -1.86
N LYS A 110 -12.40 -10.37 -2.50
CA LYS A 110 -11.71 -11.61 -2.12
C LYS A 110 -10.64 -11.40 -1.04
N PHE A 111 -9.90 -10.28 -1.08
CA PHE A 111 -8.70 -10.06 -0.27
C PHE A 111 -8.74 -8.78 0.59
N GLY A 112 -9.84 -8.03 0.57
CA GLY A 112 -9.99 -6.78 1.31
C GLY A 112 -9.86 -6.96 2.83
N SER A 113 -10.52 -7.98 3.39
CA SER A 113 -10.41 -8.30 4.82
C SER A 113 -8.98 -8.67 5.22
N PHE A 114 -8.29 -9.47 4.41
CA PHE A 114 -6.87 -9.80 4.64
C PHE A 114 -6.00 -8.54 4.65
N ARG A 115 -6.26 -7.56 3.77
CA ARG A 115 -5.57 -6.26 3.78
C ARG A 115 -5.89 -5.41 5.00
N GLU A 116 -7.12 -5.48 5.52
CA GLU A 116 -7.51 -4.81 6.76
C GLU A 116 -6.78 -5.40 7.97
N GLU A 117 -6.68 -6.72 8.03
CA GLU A 117 -5.88 -7.42 9.04
C GLU A 117 -4.38 -7.10 8.92
N GLU A 118 -3.82 -7.13 7.70
CA GLU A 118 -2.41 -6.78 7.44
C GLU A 118 -2.09 -5.33 7.85
N ALA A 119 -3.03 -4.41 7.65
CA ALA A 119 -2.85 -3.00 7.98
C ALA A 119 -2.92 -2.71 9.49
N ALA A 120 -3.47 -3.62 10.30
CA ALA A 120 -3.74 -3.38 11.71
C ALA A 120 -2.47 -2.99 12.48
N GLY A 121 -2.51 -1.82 13.12
CA GLY A 121 -1.38 -1.30 13.90
C GLY A 121 -0.45 -0.36 13.13
N ASP A 122 -0.52 -0.29 11.80
CA ASP A 122 0.13 0.75 11.00
C ASP A 122 -0.88 1.81 10.56
N LYS A 123 -0.82 3.00 11.18
CA LYS A 123 -1.76 4.11 10.88
C LYS A 123 -1.71 4.62 9.44
N LEU A 124 -0.60 4.46 8.72
CA LEU A 124 -0.55 4.83 7.30
C LEU A 124 -1.19 3.75 6.44
N ALA A 125 -0.93 2.48 6.73
CA ALA A 125 -1.58 1.37 6.05
C ALA A 125 -3.10 1.38 6.29
N GLU A 126 -3.53 1.54 7.54
CA GLU A 126 -4.96 1.64 7.93
C GLU A 126 -5.68 2.72 7.12
N ARG A 127 -5.08 3.92 6.99
CA ARG A 127 -5.68 5.03 6.22
C ARG A 127 -5.80 4.73 4.74
N PHE A 128 -4.81 4.07 4.17
CA PHE A 128 -4.83 3.67 2.75
C PHE A 128 -5.89 2.60 2.51
N THR A 129 -5.89 1.55 3.33
CA THR A 129 -6.85 0.44 3.27
C THR A 129 -8.28 0.93 3.50
N ALA A 130 -8.51 1.80 4.49
CA ALA A 130 -9.83 2.40 4.73
C ALA A 130 -10.33 3.20 3.51
N ALA A 131 -9.46 3.97 2.84
CA ALA A 131 -9.87 4.70 1.64
C ALA A 131 -10.31 3.78 0.49
N LEU A 132 -9.67 2.61 0.35
CA LEU A 132 -10.09 1.59 -0.62
C LEU A 132 -11.41 0.92 -0.19
N HIS A 133 -11.56 0.60 1.10
CA HIS A 133 -12.80 0.05 1.65
C HIS A 133 -13.98 0.99 1.40
N ASP A 134 -13.84 2.26 1.77
CA ASP A 134 -14.87 3.29 1.58
C ASP A 134 -15.25 3.41 0.10
N ALA A 135 -14.26 3.39 -0.81
CA ALA A 135 -14.50 3.45 -2.23
C ALA A 135 -15.19 2.19 -2.77
N TYR A 136 -14.91 1.02 -2.20
CA TYR A 136 -15.55 -0.24 -2.56
C TYR A 136 -17.02 -0.23 -2.12
N VAL A 137 -17.30 0.10 -0.87
CA VAL A 137 -18.67 0.17 -0.31
C VAL A 137 -19.51 1.23 -1.00
N ALA A 138 -18.93 2.37 -1.36
CA ALA A 138 -19.65 3.45 -2.04
C ALA A 138 -19.95 3.15 -3.52
N HIS A 139 -19.39 2.08 -4.11
CA HIS A 139 -19.60 1.76 -5.51
C HIS A 139 -20.98 1.09 -5.72
N PRO A 140 -21.81 1.54 -6.68
CA PRO A 140 -23.19 1.04 -6.86
C PRO A 140 -23.31 -0.47 -7.07
N ASP A 141 -22.34 -1.07 -7.78
CA ASP A 141 -22.33 -2.50 -8.10
C ASP A 141 -21.76 -3.39 -6.98
N THR A 142 -21.37 -2.81 -5.85
CA THR A 142 -20.88 -3.58 -4.70
C THR A 142 -22.06 -4.12 -3.93
N GLN A 143 -22.18 -5.45 -3.83
CA GLN A 143 -23.16 -6.06 -2.93
C GLN A 143 -22.79 -5.71 -1.48
N PRO A 144 -23.77 -5.42 -0.61
CA PRO A 144 -23.48 -5.12 0.79
C PRO A 144 -22.72 -6.29 1.41
N VAL A 145 -21.57 -5.99 2.04
CA VAL A 145 -20.84 -6.96 2.86
C VAL A 145 -21.79 -7.38 3.97
N GLY A 146 -22.05 -8.69 4.08
CA GLY A 146 -23.15 -9.28 4.84
C GLY A 146 -23.34 -8.68 6.24
N VAL A 147 -24.62 -8.42 6.57
CA VAL A 147 -25.13 -8.16 7.93
C VAL A 147 -25.08 -9.44 8.74
#